data_AF-A0A972A4R2-F1
#
_entry.id   AF-A0A972A4R2-F1
#
_cell.length_a   1.000
_cell.length_b   1.000
_cell.length_c   1.000
_cell.angle_alpha   90.00
_cell.angle_beta   90.00
_cell.angle_gamma   90.00
#
_symmetry.space_group_name_H-M   'P 1'
#
loop_
_entity.id
_entity.type
_entity.pdbx_description
1 polymer ?
#
loop_
_entity_poly.entity_id
_entity_poly.type
_entity_poly.pdbx_seq_one_letter_code
_entity_poly.pdbx_strand_id
1 'polypeptide(L)'
;MGRIIKDALIEGDLFKGICVDEYDDATYEFCVDGIDVRLHRKLETDTDKKKMVSFLFEPQKQVRFRLDVLIPDDCKNAQVGLNGKELISFFDKSFKVDNEEPFTKGTCEDSKNKYSTLRPGEFQTLNFAWDNQDKVVFAFYY
;
A
#
# COMPACT_ATOMS: atom_id res chain seq x y z
N MET A 1 -4.90 21.14 0.77
CA MET A 1 -3.50 21.38 0.36
C MET A 1 -2.68 20.28 1.01
N GLY A 2 -2.15 19.33 0.23
CA GLY A 2 -1.42 18.18 0.77
C GLY A 2 -0.09 18.59 1.40
N ARG A 3 0.29 17.94 2.50
CA ARG A 3 1.58 18.14 3.15
C ARG A 3 2.66 17.44 2.32
N ILE A 4 3.76 18.14 2.02
CA ILE A 4 4.96 17.54 1.44
C ILE A 4 5.78 17.00 2.61
N ILE A 5 5.96 15.68 2.68
CA ILE A 5 6.70 15.02 3.76
C ILE A 5 8.09 14.65 3.23
N LYS A 6 9.14 15.24 3.82
CA LYS A 6 10.54 14.90 3.50
C LYS A 6 11.11 13.83 4.43
N ASP A 7 10.51 13.64 5.61
CA ASP A 7 11.05 12.81 6.70
C ASP A 7 10.63 11.33 6.63
N ALA A 8 9.79 10.95 5.66
CA ALA A 8 9.34 9.57 5.44
C ALA A 8 10.25 8.78 4.48
N LEU A 9 11.28 9.43 3.93
CA LEU A 9 12.19 8.84 2.96
C LEU A 9 13.19 7.94 3.69
N ILE A 10 13.19 6.65 3.35
CA ILE A 10 14.23 5.71 3.77
C ILE A 10 15.29 5.71 2.68
N GLU A 11 16.51 6.14 3.01
CA GLU A 11 17.68 6.03 2.14
C GLU A 11 18.75 5.16 2.82
N GLY A 12 19.26 4.18 2.10
CA GLY A 12 20.46 3.42 2.45
C GLY A 12 21.33 3.22 1.20
N ASP A 13 22.56 2.75 1.40
CA ASP A 13 23.57 2.62 0.32
C ASP A 13 23.10 1.84 -0.92
N LEU A 14 22.04 1.01 -0.79
CA LEU A 14 21.51 0.15 -1.86
C LEU A 14 20.01 0.31 -2.12
N PHE A 15 19.29 1.21 -1.42
CA PHE A 15 17.85 1.33 -1.60
C PHE A 15 17.29 2.70 -1.21
N LYS A 16 16.24 3.11 -1.93
CA LYS A 16 15.35 4.21 -1.57
C LYS A 16 13.93 3.71 -1.40
N GLY A 17 13.19 4.31 -0.49
CA GLY A 17 11.79 3.98 -0.27
C GLY A 17 11.06 4.95 0.62
N ILE A 18 9.79 4.68 0.85
CA ILE A 18 8.92 5.49 1.70
C ILE A 18 8.39 4.63 2.84
N CYS A 19 8.50 5.12 4.07
CA CYS A 19 7.88 4.55 5.25
C CYS A 19 6.60 5.32 5.60
N VAL A 20 5.52 4.60 5.86
CA VAL A 20 4.21 5.18 6.17
C VAL A 20 3.64 4.54 7.43
N ASP A 21 3.51 5.35 8.48
CA ASP A 21 2.90 5.02 9.76
C ASP A 21 1.62 5.82 10.04
N GLU A 22 1.45 6.97 9.38
CA GLU A 22 0.23 7.80 9.42
C GLU A 22 -0.60 7.70 8.13
N TYR A 23 -1.91 7.91 8.22
CA TYR A 23 -2.85 7.68 7.11
C TYR A 23 -3.65 8.93 6.71
N ASP A 24 -2.97 10.04 6.44
CA ASP A 24 -3.57 11.27 5.91
C ASP A 24 -3.19 11.50 4.43
N ASP A 25 -3.72 12.57 3.83
CA ASP A 25 -3.36 12.96 2.46
C ASP A 25 -1.95 13.57 2.42
N ALA A 26 -1.06 12.97 1.62
CA ALA A 26 0.33 13.43 1.49
C ALA A 26 0.86 13.25 0.07
N THR A 27 1.83 14.09 -0.29
CA THR A 27 2.59 13.92 -1.53
C THR A 27 4.07 13.80 -1.20
N TYR A 28 4.72 12.81 -1.80
CA TYR A 28 6.16 12.58 -1.71
C TYR A 28 6.79 12.87 -3.06
N GLU A 29 7.87 13.63 -3.06
CA GLU A 29 8.67 13.92 -4.25
C GLU A 29 10.14 13.61 -3.95
N PHE A 30 10.71 12.71 -4.73
CA PHE A 30 12.08 12.22 -4.52
C PHE A 30 12.66 11.68 -5.83
N CYS A 31 13.96 11.42 -5.83
CA CYS A 31 14.68 10.93 -7.00
C CYS A 31 15.34 9.57 -6.69
N VAL A 32 15.12 8.58 -7.56
CA VAL A 32 15.69 7.23 -7.49
C VAL A 32 16.45 6.96 -8.78
N ASP A 33 17.74 6.68 -8.70
CA ASP A 33 18.60 6.41 -9.87
C ASP A 33 18.51 7.48 -10.98
N GLY A 34 18.34 8.75 -10.60
CA GLY A 34 18.19 9.87 -11.53
C GLY A 34 16.79 10.00 -12.15
N ILE A 35 15.82 9.21 -11.69
CA ILE A 35 14.42 9.25 -12.11
C ILE A 35 13.62 9.98 -11.03
N ASP A 36 12.96 11.08 -11.43
CA ASP A 36 12.04 11.79 -10.55
C ASP A 36 10.77 10.97 -10.34
N VAL A 37 10.38 10.85 -9.07
CA VAL A 37 9.21 10.11 -8.62
C VAL A 37 8.32 11.04 -7.81
N ARG A 38 7.04 11.05 -8.18
CA ARG A 38 5.97 11.58 -7.33
C ARG A 38 5.09 10.44 -6.85
N LEU A 39 4.80 10.40 -5.56
CA LEU A 39 3.86 9.46 -4.96
C LEU A 39 2.77 10.25 -4.22
N HIS A 40 1.52 9.98 -4.53
CA HIS A 40 0.38 10.55 -3.81
C HIS A 40 -0.24 9.53 -2.88
N ARG A 41 -0.21 9.80 -1.58
CA ARG A 41 -1.01 9.08 -0.57
C ARG A 41 -2.35 9.81 -0.40
N LYS A 42 -3.44 9.06 -0.41
CA LYS A 42 -4.78 9.59 -0.16
C LYS A 42 -5.57 8.70 0.79
N LEU A 43 -6.23 9.31 1.77
CA LEU A 43 -7.22 8.65 2.61
C LEU A 43 -8.55 8.59 1.87
N GLU A 44 -8.90 7.42 1.34
CA GLU A 44 -10.10 7.22 0.50
C GLU A 44 -11.34 6.96 1.35
N THR A 45 -11.18 6.36 2.53
CA THR A 45 -12.27 6.06 3.46
C THR A 45 -11.73 6.06 4.88
N ASP A 46 -12.46 6.68 5.80
CA ASP A 46 -12.16 6.67 7.22
C ASP A 46 -13.47 6.56 8.01
N THR A 47 -13.70 5.38 8.60
CA THR A 47 -14.89 5.05 9.37
C THR A 47 -14.50 4.13 10.52
N ASP A 48 -15.35 4.01 11.53
CA ASP A 48 -15.11 3.13 12.69
C ASP A 48 -14.93 1.65 12.34
N LYS A 49 -15.37 1.21 11.15
CA LYS A 49 -15.27 -0.18 10.68
C LYS A 49 -14.16 -0.42 9.66
N LYS A 50 -13.75 0.63 8.95
CA LYS A 50 -12.91 0.51 7.76
C LYS A 50 -12.13 1.77 7.48
N LYS A 51 -10.84 1.59 7.19
CA LYS A 51 -9.95 2.63 6.66
C LYS A 51 -9.36 2.18 5.33
N MET A 52 -9.37 3.05 4.32
CA MET A 52 -8.75 2.78 3.03
C MET A 52 -7.76 3.88 2.67
N VAL A 53 -6.54 3.49 2.34
CA VAL A 53 -5.47 4.38 1.93
C VAL A 53 -4.97 3.96 0.57
N SER A 54 -4.87 4.90 -0.36
CA SER A 54 -4.33 4.65 -1.68
C SER A 54 -3.00 5.37 -1.90
N PHE A 55 -2.18 4.77 -2.75
CA PHE A 55 -0.87 5.26 -3.17
C PHE A 55 -0.84 5.25 -4.70
N LEU A 56 -0.78 6.43 -5.32
CA LEU A 56 -0.66 6.60 -6.77
C LEU A 56 0.77 6.97 -7.12
N PHE A 57 1.40 6.14 -7.95
CA PHE A 57 2.80 6.24 -8.33
C PHE A 57 2.90 6.94 -9.69
N GLU A 58 3.70 8.00 -9.77
CA GLU A 58 3.93 8.78 -10.99
C GLU A 58 5.43 8.97 -11.27
N PRO A 59 6.21 7.89 -11.46
CA PRO A 59 7.58 8.03 -11.92
C PRO A 59 7.63 8.40 -13.42
N GLN A 60 8.62 9.18 -13.83
CA GLN A 60 8.79 9.54 -15.26
C GLN A 60 9.09 8.33 -16.16
N LYS A 61 9.70 7.28 -15.59
CA LYS A 61 10.00 5.99 -16.21
C LYS A 61 9.88 4.90 -15.17
N GLN A 62 9.71 3.64 -15.58
CA GLN A 62 9.68 2.52 -14.65
C GLN A 62 10.91 2.54 -13.72
N VAL A 63 10.69 2.47 -12.41
CA VAL A 63 11.77 2.52 -11.42
C VAL A 63 11.43 1.68 -10.20
N ARG A 64 12.45 1.02 -9.65
CA ARG A 64 12.28 0.15 -8.48
C ARG A 64 12.55 0.92 -7.21
N PHE A 65 11.58 0.92 -6.30
CA PHE A 65 11.77 1.41 -4.94
C PHE A 65 10.77 0.78 -3.99
N ARG A 66 11.03 0.95 -2.69
CA ARG A 66 10.28 0.31 -1.61
C ARG A 66 9.16 1.21 -1.07
N LEU A 67 8.01 0.63 -0.79
CA LEU A 67 6.95 1.24 0.03
C LEU A 67 6.73 0.34 1.25
N ASP A 68 6.88 0.93 2.44
CA ASP A 68 6.57 0.30 3.72
C ASP A 68 5.35 0.97 4.32
N VAL A 69 4.31 0.18 4.61
CA VAL A 69 3.09 0.68 5.25
C VAL A 69 2.87 -0.09 6.53
N LEU A 70 2.84 0.61 7.66
CA LEU A 70 2.46 0.04 8.94
C LEU A 70 1.02 -0.46 8.84
N ILE A 71 0.76 -1.66 9.33
CA ILE A 71 -0.60 -2.13 9.53
C ILE A 71 -1.03 -1.67 10.94
N PRO A 72 -2.22 -1.05 11.11
CA PRO A 72 -2.65 -0.56 12.42
C PRO A 72 -2.67 -1.69 13.47
N ASP A 73 -2.31 -1.39 14.71
CA ASP A 73 -2.24 -2.36 15.81
C ASP A 73 -3.61 -2.99 16.14
N ASP A 74 -4.67 -2.21 16.01
CA ASP A 74 -6.07 -2.60 16.28
C ASP A 74 -6.79 -3.17 15.05
N CYS A 75 -6.08 -3.32 13.94
CA CYS A 75 -6.60 -3.87 12.69
C CYS A 75 -7.03 -5.34 12.89
N LYS A 76 -8.32 -5.64 12.69
CA LYS A 76 -8.83 -7.02 12.74
C LYS A 76 -8.54 -7.80 11.47
N ASN A 77 -8.48 -7.11 10.33
CA ASN A 77 -8.09 -7.71 9.06
C ASN A 77 -7.61 -6.68 8.05
N ALA A 78 -6.80 -7.09 7.09
CA ALA A 78 -6.31 -6.21 6.04
C ALA A 78 -6.20 -6.90 4.69
N GLN A 79 -6.37 -6.14 3.62
CA GLN A 79 -6.17 -6.59 2.24
C GLN A 79 -5.42 -5.51 1.47
N VAL A 80 -4.60 -5.93 0.50
CA VAL A 80 -3.86 -5.01 -0.38
C VAL A 80 -4.20 -5.32 -1.83
N GLY A 81 -4.50 -4.28 -2.59
CA GLY A 81 -4.72 -4.36 -4.03
C GLY A 81 -3.70 -3.56 -4.81
N LEU A 82 -3.39 -4.04 -6.02
CA LEU A 82 -2.60 -3.33 -7.02
C LEU A 82 -3.43 -3.23 -8.30
N ASN A 83 -3.66 -2.02 -8.78
CA ASN A 83 -4.41 -1.74 -10.02
C ASN A 83 -5.79 -2.44 -10.05
N GLY A 84 -6.50 -2.43 -8.92
CA GLY A 84 -7.84 -3.01 -8.76
C GLY A 84 -7.88 -4.54 -8.62
N LYS A 85 -6.72 -5.21 -8.62
CA LYS A 85 -6.59 -6.65 -8.40
C LYS A 85 -6.02 -6.94 -7.02
N GLU A 86 -6.49 -8.01 -6.41
CA GLU A 86 -5.96 -8.48 -5.13
C GLU A 86 -4.47 -8.82 -5.27
N LEU A 87 -3.64 -8.15 -4.46
CA LEU A 87 -2.22 -8.43 -4.34
C LEU A 87 -1.94 -9.31 -3.12
N ILE A 88 -2.47 -8.92 -1.96
CA ILE A 88 -2.33 -9.66 -0.70
C ILE A 88 -3.72 -9.82 -0.09
N SER A 89 -4.14 -11.07 0.11
CA SER A 89 -5.44 -11.40 0.68
C SER A 89 -5.47 -11.18 2.20
N PHE A 90 -6.67 -11.29 2.77
CA PHE A 90 -6.88 -11.30 4.22
C PHE A 90 -5.96 -12.26 4.98
N PHE A 91 -5.53 -11.84 6.17
CA PHE A 91 -4.81 -12.70 7.10
C PHE A 91 -5.73 -13.60 7.92
N ASP A 92 -6.98 -13.17 8.16
CA ASP A 92 -8.07 -14.04 8.60
C ASP A 92 -9.06 -14.26 7.45
N LYS A 93 -9.11 -15.50 6.92
CA LYS A 93 -10.00 -15.87 5.81
C LYS A 93 -11.46 -16.05 6.24
N SER A 94 -11.73 -16.17 7.54
CA SER A 94 -13.08 -16.31 8.08
C SER A 94 -13.77 -14.98 8.35
N PHE A 95 -13.00 -13.89 8.30
CA PHE A 95 -13.52 -12.54 8.48
C PHE A 95 -14.55 -12.22 7.41
N LYS A 96 -15.71 -11.74 7.85
CA LYS A 96 -16.79 -11.32 6.95
C LYS A 96 -16.77 -9.81 6.84
N VAL A 97 -16.69 -9.34 5.61
CA VAL A 97 -16.85 -7.92 5.27
C VAL A 97 -18.32 -7.66 4.98
N ASP A 98 -18.90 -6.65 5.64
CA ASP A 98 -20.31 -6.27 5.45
C ASP A 98 -20.59 -5.71 4.03
N ASN A 99 -19.55 -5.25 3.32
CA ASN A 99 -19.61 -4.59 2.01
C ASN A 99 -18.81 -5.36 0.94
N GLU A 100 -18.99 -5.01 -0.34
CA GLU A 100 -18.19 -5.58 -1.44
C GLU A 100 -16.68 -5.41 -1.18
N GLU A 101 -15.93 -6.49 -1.42
CA GLU A 101 -14.46 -6.45 -1.39
C GLU A 101 -13.95 -5.46 -2.44
N PRO A 102 -12.99 -4.58 -2.10
CA PRO A 102 -12.54 -3.53 -3.01
C PRO A 102 -11.71 -4.05 -4.20
N PHE A 103 -11.31 -5.33 -4.19
CA PHE A 103 -10.39 -5.90 -5.16
C PHE A 103 -10.95 -7.15 -5.81
N THR A 104 -10.72 -7.25 -7.12
CA THR A 104 -11.02 -8.46 -7.88
C THR A 104 -9.95 -9.52 -7.63
N LYS A 105 -10.34 -10.78 -7.40
CA LYS A 105 -9.38 -11.88 -7.25
C LYS A 105 -8.65 -12.11 -8.57
N GLY A 106 -7.34 -12.28 -8.50
CA GLY A 106 -6.53 -12.65 -9.66
C GLY A 106 -6.92 -14.02 -10.23
N THR A 107 -6.64 -14.23 -11.51
CA THR A 107 -7.03 -15.44 -12.27
C THR A 107 -6.12 -16.65 -12.04
N CYS A 108 -5.02 -16.52 -11.30
CA CYS A 108 -4.11 -17.64 -11.04
C CYS A 108 -4.73 -18.64 -10.05
N GLU A 109 -4.96 -19.87 -10.54
CA GLU A 109 -5.72 -20.94 -9.88
C GLU A 109 -5.04 -21.58 -8.66
N ASP A 110 -3.78 -21.26 -8.36
CA ASP A 110 -3.00 -21.79 -7.23
C ASP A 110 -3.36 -21.14 -5.87
N SER A 111 -4.65 -20.93 -5.65
CA SER A 111 -5.24 -20.28 -4.48
C SER A 111 -5.23 -21.13 -3.20
N LYS A 112 -4.86 -22.41 -3.27
CA LYS A 112 -5.07 -23.36 -2.16
C LYS A 112 -4.26 -23.02 -0.90
N ASN A 113 -3.11 -22.34 -1.03
CA ASN A 113 -2.23 -22.01 0.11
C ASN A 113 -1.69 -20.57 0.08
N LYS A 114 -2.49 -19.58 -0.32
CA LYS A 114 -2.07 -18.18 -0.13
C LYS A 114 -2.05 -17.84 1.37
N TYR A 115 -0.86 -17.56 1.89
CA TYR A 115 -0.63 -17.00 3.21
C TYR A 115 -0.52 -15.49 3.07
N SER A 116 -1.22 -14.75 3.94
CA SER A 116 -1.08 -13.30 4.00
C SER A 116 0.14 -12.93 4.83
N THR A 117 0.94 -12.00 4.32
CA THR A 117 2.09 -11.38 5.01
C THR A 117 1.67 -10.22 5.90
N LEU A 118 0.38 -9.87 5.93
CA LEU A 118 -0.14 -8.75 6.72
C LEU A 118 -0.31 -9.16 8.18
N ARG A 119 0.16 -8.34 9.12
CA ARG A 119 -0.04 -8.53 10.56
C ARG A 119 -0.22 -7.16 11.23
N PRO A 120 -1.16 -7.01 12.17
CA PRO A 120 -1.31 -5.78 12.95
C PRO A 120 0.00 -5.41 13.67
N GLY A 121 0.36 -4.13 13.64
CA GLY A 121 1.58 -3.60 14.26
C GLY A 121 2.87 -3.85 13.48
N GLU A 122 2.82 -4.56 12.35
CA GLU A 122 3.98 -4.82 11.50
C GLU A 122 3.92 -3.98 10.22
N PHE A 123 5.10 -3.69 9.64
CA PHE A 123 5.19 -3.05 8.34
C PHE A 123 5.01 -4.07 7.22
N GLN A 124 4.09 -3.79 6.30
CA GLN A 124 4.02 -4.47 5.02
C GLN A 124 4.92 -3.75 4.02
N THR A 125 5.96 -4.45 3.58
CA THR A 125 6.86 -4.00 2.52
C THR A 125 6.39 -4.41 1.14
N LEU A 126 6.34 -3.47 0.22
CA LEU A 126 6.15 -3.69 -1.22
C LEU A 126 7.38 -3.15 -1.97
N ASN A 127 8.04 -4.00 -2.74
CA ASN A 127 9.22 -3.62 -3.53
C ASN A 127 9.04 -4.06 -4.99
N PHE A 128 8.45 -3.17 -5.78
CA PHE A 128 8.18 -3.39 -7.19
C PHE A 128 8.96 -2.42 -8.07
N ALA A 129 9.05 -2.76 -9.35
CA ALA A 129 9.35 -1.79 -10.39
C ALA A 129 8.03 -1.09 -10.71
N TRP A 130 7.88 0.14 -10.24
CA TRP A 130 6.64 0.90 -10.36
C TRP A 130 6.57 1.57 -11.71
N ASP A 131 5.43 1.42 -12.38
CA ASP A 131 5.09 2.14 -13.60
C ASP A 131 4.25 3.38 -13.29
N ASN A 132 4.24 4.32 -14.24
CA ASN A 132 3.37 5.49 -14.15
C ASN A 132 1.91 5.05 -14.05
N GLN A 133 1.18 5.64 -13.10
CA GLN A 133 -0.21 5.35 -12.75
C GLN A 133 -0.46 4.01 -12.06
N ASP A 134 0.59 3.31 -11.60
CA ASP A 134 0.37 2.22 -10.65
C ASP A 134 -0.35 2.76 -9.41
N LYS A 135 -1.35 2.02 -8.95
CA LYS A 135 -2.14 2.36 -7.78
C LYS A 135 -2.18 1.18 -6.82
N VAL A 136 -1.59 1.37 -5.63
CA VAL A 136 -1.74 0.44 -4.51
C VAL A 136 -2.83 0.95 -3.59
N VAL A 137 -3.65 0.05 -3.07
CA VAL A 137 -4.67 0.39 -2.06
C VAL A 137 -4.56 -0.58 -0.91
N PHE A 138 -4.43 -0.05 0.30
CA PHE A 138 -4.54 -0.78 1.55
C PHE A 138 -5.95 -0.59 2.11
N ALA A 139 -6.61 -1.69 2.45
CA ALA A 139 -7.89 -1.69 3.15
C ALA A 139 -7.70 -2.35 4.52
N PHE A 140 -7.92 -1.57 5.59
CA PHE A 140 -7.87 -2.01 6.98
C PHE A 140 -9.29 -2.10 7.55
N TYR A 141 -9.56 -3.15 8.31
CA TYR A 141 -10.87 -3.45 8.88
C TYR A 141 -10.79 -3.59 10.40
N TYR A 142 -11.78 -3.06 11.10
CA TYR A 142 -11.84 -2.98 12.57
C TYR A 142 -13.13 -3.58 13.13
#